data_AF-A0A9E3UUW8-F1
#
_entry.id   AF-A0A9E3UUW8-F1
#
_cell.length_a   1.000
_cell.length_b   1.000
_cell.length_c   1.000
_cell.angle_alpha   90.00
_cell.angle_beta   90.00
_cell.angle_gamma   90.00
#
_symmetry.space_group_name_H-M   'P 1'
#
loop_
_entity.id
_entity.type
_entity.pdbx_description
1 polymer ?
#
loop_
_entity_poly.entity_id
_entity_poly.type
_entity_poly.pdbx_seq_one_letter_code
_entity_poly.pdbx_strand_id
1 'polypeptide(L)'
;MIPVPGRGARYSLVQPYSYQWSLGDRDLRIIVPRGTISDGASVPRVLWTITGITPDGLHRPAALVHDWFYRHRGEVMVGRRWAGCSHWESLVTHWTRDESDRLFARLLRESGVSKPRRRLMYLGVRVGGWMAWHLAGLDRSE
;
A
#
# COMPACT_ATOMS: atom_id res chain seq x y z
N MET A 1 -0.50 7.74 11.57
CA MET A 1 -0.47 6.40 12.21
C MET A 1 0.44 6.50 13.42
N ILE A 2 0.21 5.73 14.47
CA ILE A 2 1.06 5.71 15.68
C ILE A 2 1.68 4.32 15.86
N PRO A 3 2.92 4.20 16.37
CA PRO A 3 3.50 2.90 16.69
C PRO A 3 2.67 2.18 17.77
N VAL A 4 2.52 0.86 17.64
CA VAL A 4 1.83 0.02 18.63
C VAL A 4 2.84 -0.45 19.68
N PRO A 5 2.70 -0.08 20.97
CA PRO A 5 3.63 -0.50 22.02
C PRO A 5 3.75 -2.03 22.12
N GLY A 6 4.98 -2.54 22.26
CA GLY A 6 5.25 -3.96 22.53
C GLY A 6 5.01 -4.95 21.39
N ARG A 7 4.66 -4.51 20.17
CA ARG A 7 4.37 -5.40 19.01
C ARG A 7 5.22 -5.13 17.76
N GLY A 8 6.51 -4.83 17.93
CA GLY A 8 7.46 -4.60 16.83
C GLY A 8 7.11 -3.37 15.98
N ALA A 9 7.61 -3.32 14.73
CA ALA A 9 7.38 -2.21 13.78
C ALA A 9 5.95 -2.21 13.19
N ARG A 10 4.92 -2.17 14.06
CA ARG A 10 3.51 -2.08 13.67
C ARG A 10 2.95 -0.72 13.99
N TYR A 11 2.09 -0.23 13.11
CA TYR A 11 1.46 1.08 13.23
C TYR A 11 -0.06 0.95 13.24
N SER A 12 -0.73 1.71 14.11
CA SER A 12 -2.18 1.80 14.17
C SER A 12 -2.66 3.09 13.52
N LEU A 13 -3.71 2.97 12.71
CA LEU A 13 -4.37 4.11 12.09
C LEU A 13 -5.27 4.83 13.11
N VAL A 14 -4.94 6.08 13.45
CA VAL A 14 -5.64 6.85 14.50
C VAL A 14 -6.97 7.50 14.05
N GLN A 15 -7.16 7.65 12.74
CA GLN A 15 -8.37 8.21 12.12
C GLN A 15 -8.66 7.49 10.81
N PRO A 16 -9.91 7.39 10.35
CA PRO A 16 -10.21 6.80 9.05
C PRO A 16 -9.39 7.46 7.95
N TYR A 17 -8.80 6.65 7.08
CA TYR A 17 -8.08 7.14 5.91
C TYR A 17 -8.98 6.95 4.68
N SER A 18 -9.28 8.04 3.98
CA SER A 18 -10.00 7.98 2.72
C SER A 18 -9.08 8.38 1.58
N TYR A 19 -9.15 7.64 0.47
CA TYR A 19 -8.42 7.97 -0.74
C TYR A 19 -9.35 7.83 -1.94
N GLN A 20 -9.28 8.81 -2.84
CA GLN A 20 -10.11 8.89 -4.03
C GLN A 20 -9.23 8.96 -5.26
N TRP A 21 -9.60 8.23 -6.31
CA TRP A 21 -8.86 8.24 -7.56
C TRP A 21 -9.77 7.92 -8.74
N SER A 22 -9.43 8.42 -9.92
CA SER A 22 -10.17 8.13 -11.15
C SER A 22 -9.54 6.96 -11.92
N LEU A 23 -10.38 6.09 -12.47
CA LEU A 23 -10.02 4.96 -13.32
C LEU A 23 -10.93 4.97 -14.56
N GLY A 24 -10.46 5.59 -15.63
CA GLY A 24 -11.27 5.85 -16.82
C GLY A 24 -12.34 6.90 -16.53
N ASP A 25 -13.60 6.55 -16.80
CA ASP A 25 -14.82 7.34 -16.58
C ASP A 25 -15.43 7.17 -15.18
N ARG A 26 -14.74 6.45 -14.30
CA ARG A 26 -15.19 6.14 -12.93
C ARG A 26 -14.27 6.77 -11.90
N ASP A 27 -14.86 7.40 -10.90
CA ASP A 27 -14.21 7.76 -9.67
C ASP A 27 -14.39 6.62 -8.66
N LEU A 28 -13.28 6.26 -8.01
CA LEU A 28 -13.22 5.24 -6.99
C LEU A 28 -12.81 5.86 -5.67
N ARG A 29 -13.33 5.31 -4.57
CA ARG A 29 -12.99 5.73 -3.20
C ARG A 29 -12.75 4.51 -2.34
N ILE A 30 -11.65 4.50 -1.61
CA ILE A 30 -11.41 3.53 -0.54
C ILE A 30 -11.45 4.23 0.81
N ILE A 31 -11.98 3.52 1.81
CA ILE A 31 -11.99 3.96 3.20
C ILE A 31 -11.33 2.86 4.03
N VAL A 32 -10.20 3.17 4.63
CA VAL A 32 -9.52 2.32 5.60
C VAL A 32 -9.94 2.75 7.00
N PRO A 33 -10.59 1.89 7.80
CA PRO A 33 -11.16 2.27 9.07
C PRO A 33 -10.09 2.58 10.13
N ARG A 34 -10.43 3.48 11.06
CA ARG A 34 -9.63 3.73 12.28
C ARG A 34 -9.39 2.40 13.01
N GLY A 35 -8.21 2.26 13.60
CA GLY A 35 -7.79 1.05 14.31
C GLY A 35 -7.17 -0.02 13.40
N THR A 36 -7.17 0.19 12.08
CA THR A 36 -6.44 -0.68 11.15
C THR A 36 -4.97 -0.71 11.54
N ILE A 37 -4.46 -1.90 11.81
CA ILE A 37 -3.04 -2.15 12.04
C ILE A 37 -2.40 -2.34 10.68
N SER A 38 -1.39 -1.54 10.34
CA SER A 38 -0.51 -1.74 9.20
C SER A 38 0.88 -2.09 9.73
N ASP A 39 1.57 -3.00 9.08
CA ASP A 39 2.98 -3.31 9.36
C ASP A 39 3.94 -2.36 8.62
N GLY A 40 3.40 -1.29 8.00
CA GLY A 40 4.18 -0.29 7.28
C GLY A 40 4.49 -0.69 5.84
N ALA A 41 3.88 -1.79 5.37
CA ALA A 41 3.92 -2.43 4.07
C ALA A 41 4.39 -3.88 4.21
N SER A 42 3.62 -4.82 3.67
CA SER A 42 4.05 -6.14 3.20
C SER A 42 5.08 -6.07 2.03
N VAL A 43 5.79 -4.95 1.93
CA VAL A 43 7.00 -4.73 1.15
C VAL A 43 8.14 -5.26 2.01
N PRO A 44 8.89 -6.29 1.59
CA PRO A 44 10.00 -6.83 2.36
C PRO A 44 10.87 -5.70 2.93
N ARG A 45 11.17 -5.72 4.23
CA ARG A 45 12.00 -4.70 4.94
C ARG A 45 13.30 -4.37 4.20
N VAL A 46 13.82 -5.33 3.43
CA VAL A 46 14.95 -5.18 2.48
C VAL A 46 14.77 -4.01 1.51
N LEU A 47 13.56 -3.78 1.00
CA LEU A 47 13.28 -2.68 0.08
C LEU A 47 13.32 -1.33 0.78
N TRP A 48 13.11 -1.23 2.10
CA TRP A 48 13.30 0.01 2.87
C TRP A 48 14.78 0.42 2.89
N THR A 49 15.68 -0.56 3.10
CA THR A 49 17.12 -0.36 3.11
C THR A 49 17.67 0.03 1.73
N ILE A 50 17.20 -0.63 0.65
CA ILE A 50 17.69 -0.36 -0.71
C ILE A 50 17.15 0.97 -1.26
N THR A 51 15.95 1.38 -0.86
CA THR A 51 15.33 2.61 -1.38
C THR A 51 15.64 3.87 -0.56
N GLY A 52 16.28 3.71 0.61
CA GLY A 52 16.56 4.80 1.55
C GLY A 52 15.31 5.40 2.18
N ILE A 53 14.24 4.60 2.30
CA ILE A 53 12.94 5.05 2.80
C ILE A 53 12.85 4.74 4.29
N THR A 54 12.73 5.77 5.12
CA THR A 54 12.44 5.62 6.55
C THR A 54 10.97 5.25 6.75
N PRO A 55 10.63 4.43 7.77
CA PRO A 55 9.24 4.07 8.12
C PRO A 55 8.31 5.27 8.36
N ASP A 56 8.88 6.45 8.58
CA ASP A 56 8.19 7.72 8.78
C ASP A 56 7.90 8.52 7.50
N GLY A 57 8.29 8.01 6.33
CA GLY A 57 8.28 8.75 5.07
C GLY A 57 6.97 8.80 4.29
N LEU A 58 7.02 9.54 3.19
CA LEU A 58 5.94 9.85 2.23
C LEU A 58 5.14 8.62 1.72
N HIS A 59 5.73 7.43 1.74
CA HIS A 59 5.11 6.17 1.31
C HIS A 59 4.03 5.59 2.25
N ARG A 60 3.84 6.13 3.46
CA ARG A 60 2.88 5.61 4.46
C ARG A 60 1.46 5.38 3.95
N PRO A 61 0.85 6.31 3.18
CA PRO A 61 -0.48 6.07 2.63
C PRO A 61 -0.51 4.94 1.61
N ALA A 62 0.54 4.82 0.79
CA ALA A 62 0.69 3.74 -0.19
C ALA A 62 0.77 2.38 0.50
N ALA A 63 1.61 2.27 1.54
CA ALA A 63 1.76 1.08 2.36
C ALA A 63 0.44 0.66 3.02
N LEU A 64 -0.25 1.60 3.68
CA LEU A 64 -1.52 1.35 4.36
C LEU A 64 -2.58 0.77 3.40
N VAL A 65 -2.72 1.36 2.23
CA VAL A 65 -3.67 0.90 1.21
C VAL A 65 -3.27 -0.49 0.71
N HIS A 66 -2.00 -0.70 0.38
CA HIS A 66 -1.52 -2.00 -0.08
C HIS A 66 -1.76 -3.12 0.94
N ASP A 67 -1.43 -2.89 2.22
CA ASP A 67 -1.67 -3.86 3.30
C ASP A 67 -3.16 -4.16 3.48
N TRP A 68 -4.01 -3.14 3.33
CA TRP A 68 -5.45 -3.30 3.40
C TRP A 68 -5.97 -4.22 2.30
N PHE A 69 -5.57 -4.00 1.03
CA PHE A 69 -5.92 -4.90 -0.08
C PHE A 69 -5.40 -6.32 0.15
N TYR A 70 -4.14 -6.46 0.57
CA TYR A 70 -3.51 -7.76 0.77
C TYR A 70 -4.20 -8.57 1.89
N ARG A 71 -4.51 -7.93 3.03
CA ARG A 71 -5.20 -8.57 4.16
C ARG A 71 -6.59 -9.08 3.79
N HIS A 72 -7.28 -8.37 2.91
CA HIS A 72 -8.61 -8.74 2.43
C HIS A 72 -8.57 -9.59 1.15
N ARG A 73 -7.38 -10.06 0.74
CA ARG A 73 -7.19 -10.86 -0.49
C ARG A 73 -7.80 -10.21 -1.74
N GLY A 74 -7.76 -8.88 -1.81
CA GLY A 74 -8.34 -8.09 -2.91
C GLY A 74 -9.85 -7.84 -2.78
N GLU A 75 -10.56 -8.49 -1.86
CA GLU A 75 -11.99 -8.30 -1.64
C GLU A 75 -12.24 -7.11 -0.69
N VAL A 76 -12.19 -5.90 -1.26
CA VAL A 76 -12.43 -4.68 -0.49
C VAL A 76 -13.66 -3.95 -0.97
N MET A 77 -14.40 -3.37 -0.03
CA MET A 77 -15.47 -2.44 -0.35
C MET A 77 -14.87 -1.12 -0.82
N VAL A 78 -15.22 -0.72 -2.03
CA VAL A 78 -14.86 0.58 -2.61
C VAL A 78 -16.15 1.33 -2.95
N GLY A 79 -16.11 2.66 -2.78
CA GLY A 79 -17.10 3.53 -3.38
C GLY A 79 -16.80 3.66 -4.88
N ARG A 80 -17.82 3.56 -5.72
CA ARG A 80 -17.76 3.89 -7.14
C ARG A 80 -18.71 5.05 -7.44
N ARG A 81 -18.28 5.93 -8.32
CA ARG A 81 -19.08 7.03 -8.86
C ARG A 81 -18.75 7.21 -10.33
N TRP A 82 -19.76 7.45 -11.16
CA TRP A 82 -19.55 7.80 -12.57
C TRP A 82 -19.18 9.28 -12.69
N ALA A 83 -18.27 9.61 -13.60
CA ALA A 83 -17.90 11.00 -13.87
C ALA A 83 -19.16 11.81 -14.25
N GLY A 84 -19.42 12.89 -13.51
CA GLY A 84 -20.63 13.73 -13.68
C GLY A 84 -21.82 13.34 -12.80
N CYS A 85 -21.78 12.24 -12.06
CA CYS A 85 -22.82 11.87 -11.10
C CYS A 85 -22.43 12.27 -9.66
N SER A 86 -23.41 12.67 -8.84
CA SER A 86 -23.17 13.07 -7.45
C SER A 86 -23.22 11.92 -6.43
N HIS A 87 -23.70 10.73 -6.83
CA HIS A 87 -23.96 9.62 -5.91
C HIS A 87 -22.80 8.62 -5.84
N TRP A 88 -22.48 8.16 -4.63
CA TRP A 88 -21.51 7.09 -4.38
C TRP A 88 -22.25 5.78 -4.18
N GLU A 89 -21.89 4.77 -4.94
CA GLU A 89 -22.38 3.41 -4.78
C GLU A 89 -21.33 2.55 -4.08
N SER A 90 -21.75 1.75 -3.09
CA SER A 90 -20.86 0.79 -2.44
C SER A 90 -20.75 -0.47 -3.29
N LEU A 91 -19.52 -0.80 -3.69
CA LEU A 91 -19.21 -1.96 -4.51
C LEU A 91 -18.19 -2.84 -3.77
N VAL A 92 -18.56 -4.10 -3.52
CA VAL A 92 -17.56 -5.13 -3.21
C VAL A 92 -17.00 -5.61 -4.54
N THR A 93 -15.71 -5.40 -4.74
CA THR A 93 -15.02 -5.83 -5.96
C THR A 93 -13.77 -6.57 -5.58
N HIS A 94 -13.43 -7.59 -6.38
CA HIS A 94 -12.18 -8.30 -6.26
C HIS A 94 -11.10 -7.53 -7.03
N TRP A 95 -10.03 -7.15 -6.34
CA TRP A 95 -8.86 -6.51 -6.91
C TRP A 95 -7.75 -7.53 -7.11
N THR A 96 -7.24 -7.58 -8.34
CA THR A 96 -6.05 -8.35 -8.64
C THR A 96 -4.81 -7.71 -8.01
N ARG A 97 -3.79 -8.55 -7.80
CA ARG A 97 -2.47 -8.07 -7.33
C ARG A 97 -1.91 -6.94 -8.19
N ASP A 98 -2.03 -7.05 -9.52
CA ASP A 98 -1.56 -6.00 -10.44
C ASP A 98 -2.31 -4.67 -10.24
N GLU A 99 -3.63 -4.72 -10.03
CA GLU A 99 -4.41 -3.50 -9.77
C GLU A 99 -4.01 -2.86 -8.43
N SER A 100 -3.77 -3.66 -7.39
CA SER A 100 -3.24 -3.19 -6.10
C SER A 100 -1.84 -2.57 -6.25
N ASP A 101 -0.94 -3.22 -6.99
CA ASP A 101 0.43 -2.72 -7.24
C ASP A 101 0.41 -1.39 -8.03
N ARG A 102 -0.51 -1.24 -8.99
CA ARG A 102 -0.69 0.01 -9.76
C ARG A 102 -1.21 1.13 -8.87
N LEU A 103 -2.16 0.83 -7.99
CA LEU A 103 -2.68 1.80 -7.01
C LEU A 103 -1.59 2.21 -6.02
N PHE A 104 -0.76 1.27 -5.58
CA PHE A 104 0.42 1.54 -4.76
C PHE A 104 1.39 2.50 -5.47
N ALA A 105 1.74 2.23 -6.73
CA ALA A 105 2.60 3.14 -7.50
C ALA A 105 1.98 4.54 -7.67
N ARG A 106 0.66 4.62 -7.86
CA ARG A 106 -0.06 5.91 -7.93
C ARG A 106 0.09 6.70 -6.63
N LEU A 107 -0.15 6.08 -5.50
CA LEU A 107 -0.01 6.71 -4.18
C LEU A 107 1.43 7.17 -3.92
N LEU A 108 2.43 6.38 -4.31
CA LEU A 108 3.84 6.78 -4.25
C LEU A 108 4.12 8.03 -5.09
N ARG A 109 3.57 8.10 -6.32
CA ARG A 109 3.70 9.27 -7.18
C ARG A 109 3.10 10.51 -6.53
N GLU A 110 1.89 10.40 -6.01
CA GLU A 110 1.15 11.53 -5.40
C GLU A 110 1.77 11.97 -4.09
N SER A 111 2.43 11.06 -3.38
CA SER A 111 3.21 11.37 -2.20
C SER A 111 4.60 11.94 -2.52
N GLY A 112 4.91 12.24 -3.79
CA GLY A 112 6.16 12.90 -4.19
C GLY A 112 7.38 11.98 -4.32
N VAL A 113 7.20 10.66 -4.33
CA VAL A 113 8.30 9.72 -4.56
C VAL A 113 8.77 9.82 -6.01
N SER A 114 10.09 10.04 -6.18
CA SER A 114 10.70 10.20 -7.50
C SER A 114 10.47 8.97 -8.40
N LYS A 115 10.38 9.20 -9.72
CA LYS A 115 10.08 8.13 -10.70
C LYS A 115 11.02 6.91 -10.58
N PRO A 116 12.34 7.05 -10.40
CA PRO A 116 13.24 5.90 -10.25
C PRO A 116 12.94 5.09 -8.98
N ARG A 117 12.77 5.77 -7.84
CA ARG A 117 12.42 5.12 -6.57
C ARG A 117 11.09 4.39 -6.64
N ARG A 118 10.06 5.04 -7.21
CA ARG A 118 8.75 4.42 -7.42
C ARG A 118 8.84 3.15 -8.27
N ARG A 119 9.63 3.16 -9.36
CA ARG A 119 9.82 1.98 -10.22
C ARG A 119 10.46 0.83 -9.43
N LEU A 120 11.49 1.12 -8.65
CA LEU A 120 12.15 0.13 -7.79
C LEU A 120 11.17 -0.48 -6.77
N MET A 121 10.37 0.36 -6.10
CA MET A 121 9.36 -0.11 -5.13
C MET A 121 8.27 -0.94 -5.81
N TYR A 122 7.81 -0.52 -6.99
CA TYR A 122 6.82 -1.25 -7.80
C TYR A 122 7.34 -2.62 -8.24
N LEU A 123 8.57 -2.70 -8.75
CA LEU A 123 9.21 -3.98 -9.06
C LEU A 123 9.39 -4.82 -7.80
N GLY A 124 9.71 -4.18 -6.67
CA GLY A 124 9.82 -4.81 -5.37
C GLY A 124 8.52 -5.51 -4.92
N VAL A 125 7.36 -4.88 -5.02
CA VAL A 125 6.07 -5.56 -4.67
C VAL A 125 5.70 -6.65 -5.69
N ARG A 126 6.10 -6.47 -6.95
CA ARG A 126 5.79 -7.43 -8.02
C ARG A 126 6.64 -8.70 -7.96
N VAL A 127 7.91 -8.57 -7.57
CA VAL A 127 8.92 -9.65 -7.52
C VAL A 127 9.16 -10.16 -6.09
N GLY A 128 8.95 -9.32 -5.08
CA GLY A 128 9.50 -9.44 -3.72
C GLY A 128 9.06 -10.60 -2.85
N GLY A 129 8.22 -11.52 -3.34
CA GLY A 129 8.17 -12.86 -2.75
C GLY A 129 9.51 -13.61 -2.88
N TRP A 130 10.30 -13.31 -3.92
CA TRP A 130 11.53 -14.04 -4.27
C TRP A 130 12.83 -13.39 -3.76
N MET A 131 12.93 -12.05 -3.82
CA MET A 131 14.13 -11.32 -3.35
C MET A 131 14.26 -11.26 -1.82
N ALA A 132 13.16 -11.32 -1.07
CA ALA A 132 13.21 -11.33 0.40
C ALA A 132 13.92 -12.58 0.94
N TRP A 133 13.82 -13.71 0.24
CA TRP A 133 14.52 -14.96 0.55
C TRP A 133 16.00 -14.93 0.12
N HIS A 134 16.31 -14.38 -1.07
CA HIS A 134 17.69 -14.32 -1.56
C HIS A 134 18.55 -13.26 -0.87
N LEU A 135 17.98 -12.12 -0.47
CA LEU A 135 18.72 -11.04 0.20
C LEU A 135 18.78 -11.20 1.74
N ALA A 136 17.89 -12.01 2.34
CA ALA A 136 18.00 -12.42 3.74
C ALA A 136 19.00 -13.58 3.96
N GLY A 137 19.60 -14.10 2.89
CA GLY A 137 20.61 -15.17 2.92
C GLY A 137 22.08 -14.70 2.93
N LEU A 138 22.35 -13.39 3.12
CA LEU A 138 23.72 -12.86 3.23
C LEU A 138 24.13 -12.48 4.66
N ASP A 139 23.67 -13.26 5.64
CA ASP A 139 24.35 -13.42 6.93
C ASP A 139 23.93 -14.74 7.58
N ARG A 140 24.37 -15.86 7.00
CA ARG A 140 24.54 -17.16 7.65
C ARG A 140 25.25 -18.11 6.69
N SER A 141 26.57 -17.97 6.65
CA SER A 141 27.47 -19.08 6.40
C SER A 141 28.75 -18.78 7.17
N GLU A 142 29.00 -19.64 8.14
CA GLU A 142 30.25 -19.82 8.89
C GLU A 142 31.48 -19.86 7.99
#